data_AF-A0A6L9QHU6-F1
#
_entry.id   AF-A0A6L9QHU6-F1
#
_cell.length_a   1.000
_cell.length_b   1.000
_cell.length_c   1.000
_cell.angle_alpha   90.00
_cell.angle_beta   90.00
_cell.angle_gamma   90.00
#
_symmetry.space_group_name_H-M   'P 1'
#
loop_
_entity.id
_entity.type
_entity.pdbx_description
1 polymer ?
#
loop_
_entity_poly.entity_id
_entity_poly.type
_entity_poly.pdbx_seq_one_letter_code
_entity_poly.pdbx_strand_id
1 'polypeptide(L)' 'GLTTAGVMVEVPSAALRAARILREAEFLSIGTNDLSQYALAADRQHSGFPELLDPWQPAMLDLVARCAEAGAA' A
#
# COMPACT_ATOMS: atom_id res chain seq x y z
N GLY A 1 -21.38 -10.41 0.74
CA GLY A 1 -20.29 -9.45 0.45
C GLY A 1 -20.15 -8.48 1.60
N LEU A 2 -19.16 -7.57 1.56
CA LEU A 2 -19.07 -6.47 2.50
C LEU A 2 -20.23 -5.49 2.27
N THR A 3 -20.77 -4.92 3.34
CA THR A 3 -21.85 -3.92 3.29
C THR A 3 -21.32 -2.49 3.25
N THR A 4 -20.01 -2.33 3.44
CA THR A 4 -19.31 -1.05 3.55
C THR A 4 -18.27 -0.95 2.43
N ALA A 5 -18.10 0.26 1.88
CA ALA A 5 -17.14 0.50 0.81
C ALA A 5 -15.75 0.79 1.40
N GLY A 6 -14.73 0.09 0.88
CA GLY A 6 -13.34 0.32 1.23
C GLY A 6 -12.47 0.51 -0.01
N VAL A 7 -11.22 0.92 0.21
CA VAL A 7 -10.25 1.14 -0.86
C VAL A 7 -9.03 0.26 -0.67
N MET A 8 -8.60 -0.39 -1.75
CA MET A 8 -7.31 -1.07 -1.79
C MET A 8 -6.19 -0.03 -1.99
N VAL A 9 -5.22 -0.04 -1.08
CA VAL A 9 -4.02 0.79 -1.16
C VAL A 9 -2.90 -0.06 -1.73
N GLU A 10 -2.76 0.04 -3.05
CA GLU A 10 -1.81 -0.75 -3.85
C GLU A 10 -0.90 0.12 -4.72
N VAL A 11 -1.06 1.45 -4.66
CA VAL A 11 -0.17 2.43 -5.32
C VAL A 11 0.39 3.42 -4.29
N PRO A 12 1.65 3.87 -4.42
CA PRO A 12 2.26 4.80 -3.45
C PRO A 12 1.45 6.09 -3.28
N SER A 13 0.84 6.59 -4.36
CA SER A 13 -0.02 7.77 -4.30
C SER A 13 -1.24 7.58 -3.40
N ALA A 14 -1.81 6.37 -3.32
CA ALA A 14 -2.92 6.08 -2.42
C ALA A 14 -2.46 6.08 -0.96
N ALA A 15 -1.32 5.45 -0.65
CA ALA A 15 -0.74 5.45 0.70
C ALA A 15 -0.39 6.88 1.17
N LEU A 16 0.22 7.69 0.31
CA LEU A 16 0.51 9.11 0.61
C LEU A 16 -0.75 9.95 0.86
N ARG A 17 -1.92 9.47 0.44
CA ARG A 17 -3.21 10.17 0.51
C ARG A 17 -4.23 9.45 1.38
N ALA A 18 -3.82 8.44 2.15
CA ALA A 18 -4.67 7.56 2.94
C ALA A 18 -5.70 8.31 3.78
N ALA A 19 -5.27 9.34 4.54
CA ALA A 19 -6.16 10.14 5.38
C ALA A 19 -7.26 10.90 4.58
N ARG A 20 -7.00 11.24 3.31
CA ARG A 20 -8.03 11.87 2.46
C ARG A 20 -8.97 10.84 1.86
N ILE A 21 -8.46 9.67 1.52
CA ILE A 21 -9.24 8.55 1.00
C ILE A 21 -10.24 8.09 2.07
N LEU A 22 -9.80 7.98 3.33
CA LEU A 22 -10.65 7.60 4.47
C LEU A 22 -11.76 8.59 4.80
N ARG A 23 -11.79 9.79 4.19
CA ARG A 23 -12.98 10.66 4.28
C ARG A 23 -14.14 10.18 3.42
N GLU A 24 -13.86 9.33 2.45
CA GLU A 24 -14.82 8.84 1.45
C GLU A 24 -15.00 7.31 1.52
N ALA A 25 -14.20 6.60 2.33
CA ALA A 25 -14.17 5.15 2.44
C ALA A 25 -14.14 4.72 3.91
N GLU A 26 -14.79 3.60 4.24
CA GLU A 26 -14.91 3.13 5.63
C GLU A 26 -13.69 2.34 6.11
N PHE A 27 -12.87 1.83 5.19
CA PHE A 27 -11.63 1.13 5.54
C PHE A 27 -10.62 1.16 4.39
N LEU A 28 -9.37 0.89 4.74
CA LEU A 28 -8.28 0.64 3.80
C LEU A 28 -7.87 -0.83 3.86
N SER A 29 -7.55 -1.41 2.71
CA SER A 29 -6.89 -2.71 2.62
C SER A 29 -5.56 -2.54 1.90
N ILE A 30 -4.45 -2.97 2.50
CA ILE A 30 -3.12 -2.76 1.90
C ILE A 30 -2.79 -3.94 0.97
N GLY A 31 -2.65 -3.65 -0.32
CA GLY A 31 -2.22 -4.61 -1.33
C GLY A 31 -0.69 -4.59 -1.47
N THR A 32 0.03 -5.27 -0.59
CA THR A 32 1.52 -5.22 -0.54
C THR A 32 2.20 -5.72 -1.82
N ASN A 33 1.58 -6.66 -2.55
CA ASN A 33 2.11 -7.19 -3.80
C ASN A 33 2.34 -6.08 -4.84
N ASP A 34 1.31 -5.29 -5.09
CA ASP A 34 1.37 -4.23 -6.10
C ASP A 34 2.00 -2.96 -5.53
N LEU A 35 1.76 -2.68 -4.23
CA LEU A 35 2.40 -1.55 -3.56
C LEU A 35 3.92 -1.65 -3.59
N SER A 36 4.50 -2.84 -3.34
CA SER A 36 5.94 -3.06 -3.42
C SER A 36 6.47 -2.91 -4.85
N GLN A 37 5.76 -3.46 -5.84
CA GLN A 37 6.12 -3.33 -7.25
C GLN A 37 6.18 -1.86 -7.70
N TYR A 38 5.18 -1.05 -7.36
CA TYR A 38 5.16 0.37 -7.73
C TYR A 38 6.08 1.23 -6.86
N ALA A 39 6.25 0.93 -5.57
CA ALA A 39 7.11 1.71 -4.68
C ALA A 39 8.60 1.48 -4.96
N LEU A 40 8.98 0.23 -5.24
CA LEU A 40 10.37 -0.19 -5.43
C LEU A 40 10.76 -0.27 -6.93
N ALA A 41 9.81 0.02 -7.82
CA ALA A 41 9.99 0.00 -9.27
C ALA A 41 10.56 -1.34 -9.79
N ALA A 42 10.10 -2.45 -9.21
CA ALA A 42 10.57 -3.80 -9.50
C ALA A 42 9.41 -4.73 -9.86
N ASP A 43 9.52 -5.47 -10.96
CA ASP A 43 8.49 -6.41 -11.40
C ASP A 43 8.68 -7.78 -10.73
N ARG A 44 7.67 -8.23 -9.97
CA ARG A 44 7.69 -9.52 -9.28
C ARG A 44 7.64 -10.74 -10.21
N GLN A 45 7.28 -10.55 -11.47
CA GLN A 45 7.32 -11.60 -12.50
C GLN A 45 8.68 -11.67 -13.19
N HIS A 46 9.54 -10.69 -12.98
CA HIS A 46 10.90 -10.68 -13.52
C HIS A 46 11.84 -11.49 -12.62
N SER A 47 12.41 -12.57 -13.14
CA SER A 47 13.27 -13.49 -12.37
C SER A 47 14.68 -12.97 -12.08
N GLY A 48 15.07 -11.83 -12.66
CA GLY A 48 16.44 -11.32 -12.56
C GLY A 48 16.84 -10.78 -11.19
N PHE A 49 15.89 -10.23 -10.42
CA PHE A 49 16.19 -9.43 -9.23
C PHE A 49 15.10 -9.53 -8.14
N PRO A 50 14.76 -10.72 -7.63
CA PRO A 50 13.72 -10.89 -6.60
C PRO A 50 14.02 -10.13 -5.29
N GLU A 51 15.29 -9.88 -4.99
CA GLU A 51 15.75 -9.15 -3.81
C GLU A 51 15.32 -7.67 -3.79
N LEU A 52 15.01 -7.08 -4.95
CA LEU A 52 14.52 -5.70 -5.02
C LEU A 52 13.10 -5.53 -4.45
N LEU A 53 12.38 -6.62 -4.21
CA LEU A 53 11.04 -6.64 -3.64
C LEU A 53 11.01 -7.07 -2.17
N ASP A 54 12.08 -6.82 -1.44
CA ASP A 54 12.12 -7.09 0.01
C ASP A 54 11.01 -6.30 0.74
N PRO A 55 10.05 -6.98 1.40
CA PRO A 55 8.98 -6.29 2.13
C PRO A 55 9.49 -5.47 3.31
N TRP A 56 10.71 -5.70 3.78
CA TRP A 56 11.33 -4.99 4.90
C TRP A 56 12.07 -3.71 4.48
N GLN A 57 12.03 -3.34 3.19
CA GLN A 57 12.55 -2.05 2.74
C GLN A 57 11.90 -0.90 3.55
N PRO A 58 12.69 0.05 4.10
CA PRO A 58 12.15 1.14 4.90
C PRO A 58 11.01 1.91 4.22
N ALA A 59 11.12 2.15 2.91
CA ALA A 59 10.08 2.81 2.14
C ALA A 59 8.74 2.06 2.17
N MET A 60 8.74 0.72 2.17
CA MET A 60 7.52 -0.07 2.29
C MET A 60 6.90 0.04 3.68
N LEU A 61 7.74 -0.04 4.72
CA LEU A 61 7.29 0.11 6.11
C LEU A 61 6.72 1.52 6.36
N ASP A 62 7.33 2.56 5.80
CA ASP A 62 6.84 3.94 5.88
C ASP A 62 5.47 4.11 5.21
N LEU A 63 5.25 3.47 4.05
CA LEU A 63 3.95 3.51 3.37
C LEU A 63 2.87 2.76 4.15
N VAL A 64 3.21 1.61 4.76
CA VAL A 64 2.29 0.86 5.63
C VAL A 64 1.97 1.69 6.89
N ALA A 65 2.98 2.29 7.52
CA ALA A 65 2.80 3.15 8.69
C ALA A 65 1.88 4.33 8.39
N ARG A 66 2.06 5.02 7.24
CA ARG A 66 1.16 6.10 6.79
C ARG A 66 -0.29 5.66 6.67
N CYS A 67 -0.55 4.47 6.14
CA CYS A 67 -1.91 3.92 6.05
C CYS A 67 -2.48 3.61 7.44
N ALA A 68 -1.68 3.03 8.32
CA ALA A 68 -2.10 2.68 9.67
C ALA A 68 -2.40 3.93 10.52
N GLU A 69 -1.52 4.93 10.48
CA GLU A 69 -1.71 6.23 11.13
C GLU A 69 -2.99 6.92 10.64
N ALA A 70 -3.26 6.88 9.33
CA ALA A 70 -4.47 7.44 8.77
C ALA A 70 -5.75 6.73 9.25
N GLY A 71 -5.71 5.41 9.44
CA GLY A 71 -6.85 4.62 9.93
C GLY A 71 -7.04 4.65 11.45
N ALA A 72 -6.05 5.16 12.20
CA ALA A 72 -6.15 5.31 13.65
C ALA A 72 -6.73 6.66 14.09
N ALA A 73 -6.87 7.62 13.16
CA ALA A 73 -7.42 8.96 13.38
C ALA A 73 -8.95 8.99 13.33
#